data_AF-A0A0L0MCR6-F1
#
_entry.id   AF-A0A0L0MCR6-F1
#
_cell.length_a   1.000
_cell.length_b   1.000
_cell.length_c   1.000
_cell.angle_alpha   90.00
_cell.angle_beta   90.00
_cell.angle_gamma   90.00
#
_symmetry.space_group_name_H-M   'P 1'
#
loop_
_entity.id
_entity.type
_entity.pdbx_description
1 polymer ?
#
loop_
_entity_poly.entity_id
_entity_poly.type
_entity_poly.pdbx_seq_one_letter_code
_entity_poly.pdbx_strand_id
1 'polypeptide(L)'
;MLKRFPAIGRRVFNTKPDTVDALLAMEELMGMARNNGDTLREYLFDDYVLLYWLSEDAITFLSIRHTREVSFEFHDLWGGEP
;
A
#
# COMPACT_ATOMS: atom_id res chain seq x y z
N MET A 1 -14.11 1.73 -11.91
CA MET A 1 -14.36 2.57 -10.72
C MET A 1 -13.31 3.67 -10.56
N LEU A 2 -12.02 3.34 -10.43
CA LEU A 2 -10.92 4.32 -10.27
C LEU A 2 -10.84 5.38 -11.38
N LYS A 3 -11.08 5.03 -12.65
CA LYS A 3 -11.17 6.03 -13.74
C LYS A 3 -12.28 7.08 -13.55
N ARG A 4 -13.35 6.73 -12.84
CA ARG A 4 -14.51 7.60 -12.57
C ARG A 4 -14.38 8.33 -11.24
N PHE A 5 -13.81 7.66 -10.24
CA PHE A 5 -13.61 8.17 -8.89
C PHE A 5 -12.16 7.95 -8.45
N PRO A 6 -11.22 8.75 -8.97
CA PRO A 6 -9.78 8.55 -8.74
C PRO A 6 -9.37 8.79 -7.28
N ALA A 7 -10.12 9.63 -6.57
CA ALA A 7 -9.92 9.95 -5.16
C ALA A 7 -10.62 8.99 -4.19
N ILE A 8 -11.08 7.82 -4.65
CA ILE A 8 -11.64 6.79 -3.78
C ILE A 8 -10.56 6.25 -2.81
N GLY A 9 -10.99 5.64 -1.70
CA GLY A 9 -10.05 5.10 -0.71
C GLY A 9 -9.46 6.15 0.24
N ARG A 10 -8.72 5.65 1.23
CA ARG A 10 -8.15 6.41 2.34
C ARG A 10 -6.79 6.99 1.95
N ARG A 11 -6.47 8.20 2.43
CA ARG A 11 -5.10 8.74 2.37
C ARG A 11 -4.22 8.07 3.41
N VAL A 12 -3.11 7.48 2.99
CA VAL A 12 -2.23 6.67 3.86
C VAL A 12 -1.50 7.56 4.87
N PHE A 13 -1.02 8.74 4.45
CA PHE A 13 -0.26 9.67 5.31
C PHE A 13 -1.06 10.31 6.45
N ASN A 14 -2.37 10.08 6.54
CA ASN A 14 -3.18 10.59 7.67
C ASN A 14 -3.07 9.71 8.93
N THR A 15 -2.23 8.68 8.91
CA THR A 15 -2.10 7.70 9.99
C THR A 15 -0.64 7.59 10.38
N LYS A 16 -0.34 7.68 11.66
CA LYS A 16 1.01 7.44 12.14
C LYS A 16 1.30 5.93 12.09
N PRO A 17 2.40 5.49 11.45
CA PRO A 17 2.84 4.10 11.52
C PRO A 17 3.10 3.69 12.98
N ASP A 18 2.71 2.48 13.33
CA ASP A 18 2.87 1.86 14.64
C ASP A 18 4.15 0.99 14.75
N THR A 19 4.80 0.74 13.62
CA THR A 19 6.04 -0.04 13.52
C THR A 19 7.15 0.74 12.82
N VAL A 20 8.40 0.40 13.11
CA VAL A 20 9.59 1.03 12.51
C VAL A 20 9.67 0.71 11.01
N ASP A 21 9.38 -0.53 10.61
CA ASP A 21 9.39 -0.92 9.19
C ASP A 21 8.35 -0.14 8.38
N ALA A 22 7.15 0.04 8.93
CA ALA A 22 6.12 0.85 8.28
C ALA A 22 6.50 2.33 8.22
N LEU A 23 7.22 2.86 9.21
CA LEU A 23 7.75 4.21 9.17
C LEU A 23 8.78 4.38 8.05
N LEU A 24 9.77 3.49 7.96
CA LEU A 24 10.81 3.52 6.92
C LEU A 24 10.21 3.39 5.51
N ALA A 25 9.27 2.45 5.33
CA ALA A 25 8.56 2.29 4.07
C ALA A 25 7.77 3.56 3.71
N MET A 26 7.17 4.23 4.71
CA MET A 26 6.44 5.47 4.49
C MET A 26 7.38 6.61 4.08
N GLU A 27 8.57 6.71 4.67
CA GLU A 27 9.60 7.69 4.29
C GLU A 27 10.09 7.46 2.85
N GLU A 28 10.35 6.21 2.47
CA GLU A 28 10.71 5.84 1.11
C GLU A 28 9.61 6.20 0.11
N LEU A 29 8.34 5.88 0.44
CA LEU A 29 7.19 6.24 -0.38
C LEU A 29 7.08 7.76 -0.55
N MET A 30 7.25 8.54 0.52
CA MET A 30 7.25 10.01 0.43
C MET A 30 8.37 10.52 -0.50
N GLY A 31 9.54 9.88 -0.49
CA GLY A 31 10.65 10.21 -1.41
C GLY A 31 10.35 9.91 -2.88
N MET A 32 9.41 9.01 -3.18
CA MET A 32 8.99 8.68 -4.55
C MET A 32 7.91 9.62 -5.10
N ALA A 33 7.30 10.47 -4.27
CA ALA A 33 6.30 11.44 -4.73
C ALA A 33 6.95 12.38 -5.76
N ARG A 34 6.31 12.53 -6.93
CA ARG A 34 6.90 13.29 -8.04
C ARG A 34 6.56 14.77 -7.95
N ASN A 35 5.38 15.09 -7.40
CA ASN A 35 4.89 16.46 -7.30
C ASN A 35 4.33 16.77 -5.91
N ASN A 36 4.42 18.04 -5.52
CA ASN A 36 3.69 18.58 -4.38
C ASN A 36 2.18 18.46 -4.64
N GLY A 37 1.53 17.53 -3.93
CA GLY A 37 0.10 17.27 -4.08
C GLY A 37 -0.24 15.84 -4.47
N ASP A 38 0.75 15.02 -4.85
CA ASP A 38 0.55 13.58 -5.03
C ASP A 38 0.01 12.97 -3.72
N THR A 39 -1.05 12.17 -3.84
CA THR A 39 -1.68 11.53 -2.68
C THR A 39 -1.53 10.02 -2.74
N LEU A 40 -0.91 9.45 -1.70
CA LEU A 40 -0.84 8.01 -1.53
C LEU A 40 -2.17 7.52 -0.96
N ARG A 41 -2.79 6.57 -1.65
CA ARG A 41 -4.13 6.08 -1.36
C ARG A 41 -4.17 4.57 -1.25
N GLU A 42 -4.97 4.14 -0.29
CA GLU A 42 -5.32 2.75 -0.06
C GLU A 42 -6.81 2.56 -0.39
N TYR A 43 -7.10 1.63 -1.30
CA TYR A 43 -8.46 1.29 -1.68
C TYR A 43 -8.71 -0.20 -1.46
N LEU A 44 -9.67 -0.50 -0.59
CA LEU A 44 -10.16 -1.85 -0.34
C LEU A 44 -11.33 -2.12 -1.29
N PHE A 45 -11.24 -3.20 -2.04
CA PHE A 45 -12.34 -3.70 -2.85
C PHE A 45 -12.37 -5.22 -2.80
N ASP A 46 -13.53 -5.76 -2.44
CA ASP A 46 -13.71 -7.19 -2.23
C ASP A 46 -12.64 -7.73 -1.26
N ASP A 47 -11.87 -8.73 -1.66
CA ASP A 47 -10.76 -9.28 -0.90
C ASP A 47 -9.40 -8.74 -1.33
N TYR A 48 -9.33 -7.54 -1.90
CA TYR A 48 -8.09 -6.91 -2.34
C TYR A 48 -7.85 -5.55 -1.69
N VAL A 49 -6.59 -5.30 -1.35
CA VAL A 49 -6.06 -3.98 -0.99
C VAL A 49 -5.19 -3.49 -2.14
N LEU A 50 -5.54 -2.33 -2.68
CA LEU A 50 -4.75 -1.61 -3.67
C LEU A 50 -4.12 -0.37 -3.05
N LEU A 51 -2.80 -0.27 -3.17
CA LEU A 51 -2.02 0.92 -2.87
C LEU A 51 -1.65 1.63 -4.17
N TYR A 52 -1.92 2.93 -4.25
CA TYR A 52 -1.66 3.71 -5.46
C TYR A 52 -1.38 5.20 -5.18
N TRP A 53 -0.63 5.82 -6.08
CA TRP A 53 -0.50 7.28 -6.16
C TRP A 53 -1.59 7.87 -7.03
N LEU A 54 -2.20 8.93 -6.53
CA LEU A 54 -3.02 9.83 -7.32
C LEU A 54 -2.29 11.17 -7.49
N SER A 55 -1.91 11.47 -8.72
CA SER A 55 -1.46 12.80 -9.15
C SER A 55 -2.57 13.49 -9.97
N GLU A 56 -2.33 14.72 -10.41
CA GLU A 56 -3.27 15.46 -11.26
C GLU A 56 -3.53 14.75 -12.60
N ASP A 57 -2.47 14.23 -13.21
CA ASP A 57 -2.51 13.66 -14.57
C ASP A 57 -2.64 12.14 -14.60
N ALA A 58 -2.36 11.45 -13.50
CA ALA A 58 -2.21 9.99 -13.51
C ALA A 58 -2.60 9.29 -12.21
N ILE A 59 -2.94 8.01 -12.38
CA ILE A 59 -3.08 7.04 -11.30
C ILE A 59 -1.96 6.01 -11.48
N THR A 60 -1.05 5.91 -10.51
CA THR A 60 0.06 4.94 -10.55
C THR A 60 -0.16 3.87 -9.51
N PHE A 61 -0.36 2.62 -9.94
CA PHE A 61 -0.52 1.49 -9.04
C PHE A 61 0.84 1.06 -8.48
N LEU A 62 0.91 0.89 -7.15
CA LEU A 62 2.13 0.49 -6.44
C LEU A 62 2.08 -0.98 -6.04
N SER A 63 0.96 -1.42 -5.48
CA SER A 63 0.80 -2.79 -5.00
C SER A 63 -0.67 -3.16 -4.97
N ILE A 64 -0.97 -4.39 -5.36
CA ILE A 64 -2.26 -5.03 -5.15
C ILE A 64 -2.02 -6.33 -4.40
N ARG A 65 -2.74 -6.54 -3.30
CA ARG A 65 -2.60 -7.73 -2.45
C ARG A 65 -3.96 -8.31 -2.13
N HIS A 66 -4.07 -9.63 -2.10
CA HIS A 66 -5.27 -10.31 -1.66
C HIS A 66 -5.25 -10.42 -0.12
N THR A 67 -6.30 -9.97 0.55
CA THR A 67 -6.38 -9.91 2.03
C THR A 67 -6.63 -11.27 2.66
N ARG A 68 -7.14 -12.24 1.91
CA ARG A 68 -7.36 -13.61 2.39
C ARG A 68 -6.23 -14.57 2.06
N GLU A 69 -5.27 -14.15 1.23
CA GLU A 69 -3.99 -14.85 1.14
C GLU A 69 -3.17 -14.42 2.34
N VAL A 70 -3.36 -15.16 3.44
CA VAL A 70 -2.41 -15.15 4.54
C VAL A 70 -1.14 -15.80 3.97
N SER A 71 -0.26 -14.98 3.38
CA SER A 71 1.10 -15.39 3.02
C SER A 71 1.91 -15.55 4.30
N PHE A 72 1.58 -16.57 5.07
CA PHE A 72 2.46 -17.19 6.03
C PHE A 72 2.88 -18.54 5.42
N GLU A 73 3.75 -18.50 4.41
CA GLU A 73 4.64 -19.65 4.18
C GLU A 73 5.64 -19.69 5.33
N PHE A 74 5.22 -20.27 6.45
CA PHE A 74 6.03 -20.51 7.64
C PHE A 74 6.89 -21.77 7.53
N HIS A 75 7.02 -22.39 6.35
CA HIS A 75 7.66 -23.70 6.26
C HIS A 75 9.16 -23.67 6.59
N ASP A 76 9.85 -22.55 6.33
CA ASP A 76 11.30 -22.43 6.54
C ASP A 76 11.71 -21.70 7.83
N LEU A 77 10.76 -21.15 8.62
CA LEU A 77 11.07 -20.40 9.84
C LEU A 77 10.98 -21.21 11.15
N TRP A 78 10.45 -22.44 11.10
CA TRP A 78 10.25 -23.29 12.29
C TRP A 78 11.08 -24.57 12.27
N GLY A 79 12.35 -24.47 11.88
CA GLY A 79 13.41 -25.42 12.25
C GLY A 79 12.98 -26.88 12.28
N GLY A 80 12.67 -27.46 11.12
CA GLY A 80 12.61 -28.91 10.98
C GLY A 80 14.02 -29.48 10.89
N GLU A 81 14.78 -29.46 12.00
CA GLU A 81 15.96 -30.32 12.12
C GLU A 81 15.50 -31.78 12.25
N PRO A 82 16.09 -32.74 11.52
CA PRO A 82 16.08 -34.14 11.92
C PRO A 82 17.02 -34.41 13.10
#